data_AF-K2C7A1-F1
#
_entry.id   AF-K2C7A1-F1
#
_cell.length_a   1.000
_cell.length_b   1.000
_cell.length_c   1.000
_cell.angle_alpha   90.00
_cell.angle_beta   90.00
_cell.angle_gamma   90.00
#
_symmetry.space_group_name_H-M   'P 1'
#
loop_
_entity.id
_entity.type
_entity.pdbx_description
1 polymer ?
#
loop_
_entity_poly.entity_id
_entity_poly.type
_entity_poly.pdbx_seq_one_letter_code
_entity_poly.pdbx_strand_id
1 'polypeptide(L)'
;MTRSSLKKCSFALFFLMITLLAGASELPLISVLATGGTIAGSGASATGSAYKAAVSPVEKVIAAVPELNQIAKIRGEQICNISSQDMKIE
;
A
#
# COMPACT_ATOMS: atom_id res chain seq x y z
N MET A 1 29.05 -45.89 -2.21
CA MET A 1 28.72 -44.48 -2.49
C MET A 1 29.94 -43.62 -2.15
N THR A 2 30.59 -43.00 -3.14
CA THR A 2 31.90 -42.34 -2.93
C THR A 2 31.74 -40.98 -2.25
N ARG A 3 32.67 -40.61 -1.35
CA ARG A 3 32.68 -39.30 -0.65
C ARG A 3 32.61 -38.10 -1.60
N SER A 4 32.99 -38.29 -2.87
CA SER A 4 32.89 -37.31 -3.95
C SER A 4 31.44 -37.01 -4.36
N SER A 5 30.57 -38.03 -4.48
CA SER A 5 29.16 -37.83 -4.83
C SER A 5 28.36 -37.11 -3.73
N LEU A 6 28.72 -37.30 -2.46
CA LEU A 6 28.06 -36.62 -1.34
C LEU A 6 28.39 -35.12 -1.28
N LYS A 7 29.65 -34.74 -1.58
CA LYS A 7 30.08 -33.34 -1.68
C LYS A 7 29.45 -32.62 -2.88
N LYS A 8 29.29 -33.31 -4.01
CA LYS A 8 28.60 -32.78 -5.20
C LYS A 8 27.11 -32.52 -4.94
N CYS A 9 26.42 -33.44 -4.26
CA CYS A 9 25.04 -33.20 -3.83
C CYS A 9 24.95 -32.02 -2.84
N SER A 10 25.89 -31.92 -1.89
CA SER A 10 25.91 -30.82 -0.91
C SER A 10 26.12 -29.45 -1.59
N PHE A 11 27.00 -29.37 -2.58
CA PHE A 11 27.22 -28.14 -3.35
C PHE A 11 26.02 -27.78 -4.26
N ALA A 12 25.41 -28.78 -4.89
CA ALA A 12 24.21 -28.58 -5.70
C ALA A 12 23.01 -28.09 -4.87
N LEU A 13 22.85 -28.61 -3.64
CA LEU A 13 21.78 -28.19 -2.73
C LEU A 13 21.99 -26.75 -2.24
N PHE A 14 23.25 -26.36 -2.02
CA PHE A 14 23.62 -25.00 -1.62
C PHE A 14 23.37 -23.99 -2.75
N PHE A 15 23.70 -24.37 -3.99
CA PHE A 15 23.46 -23.53 -5.17
C PHE A 15 21.96 -23.37 -5.46
N LEU A 16 21.16 -24.43 -5.28
CA LEU A 16 19.70 -24.40 -5.44
C LEU A 16 19.00 -23.50 -4.40
N MET A 17 19.50 -23.49 -3.16
CA MET A 17 19.01 -22.59 -2.11
C MET A 17 19.30 -21.12 -2.44
N ILE A 18 20.50 -20.80 -2.93
CA ILE A 18 20.87 -19.42 -3.31
C ILE A 18 20.00 -18.90 -4.45
N THR A 19 19.69 -19.73 -5.45
CA THR A 19 18.79 -19.33 -6.55
C THR A 19 17.35 -19.10 -6.09
N LEU A 20 16.89 -19.75 -5.02
CA LEU A 20 15.55 -19.56 -4.47
C LEU A 20 15.39 -18.21 -3.75
N LEU A 21 16.47 -17.68 -3.18
CA LEU A 21 16.45 -16.39 -2.47
C LEU A 21 16.49 -15.16 -3.40
N ALA A 22 16.90 -15.32 -4.66
CA ALA A 22 17.10 -14.21 -5.60
C ALA A 22 15.81 -13.65 -6.24
N GLY A 23 14.63 -14.24 -5.95
CA GLY A 23 13.37 -13.96 -6.65
C GLY A 23 12.37 -13.04 -5.93
N ALA A 24 12.72 -12.41 -4.82
CA ALA A 24 11.78 -11.56 -4.07
C ALA A 24 11.76 -10.11 -4.60
N SER A 25 10.84 -9.81 -5.52
CA SER A 25 10.51 -8.42 -5.85
C SER A 25 9.62 -7.84 -4.75
N GLU A 26 10.14 -6.90 -3.96
CA GLU A 26 9.34 -6.17 -2.99
C GLU A 26 8.33 -5.25 -3.68
N LEU A 27 7.12 -5.15 -3.12
CA LEU A 27 6.14 -4.16 -3.53
C LEU A 27 6.66 -2.74 -3.22
N PRO A 28 6.41 -1.75 -4.11
CA PRO A 28 6.83 -0.38 -3.86
C PRO A 28 6.12 0.20 -2.62
N LEU A 29 6.84 1.05 -1.88
CA LEU A 29 6.27 1.83 -0.77
C LEU A 29 5.69 3.14 -1.32
N ILE A 30 4.39 3.36 -1.13
CA ILE A 30 3.69 4.56 -1.58
C ILE A 30 3.12 5.30 -0.37
N SER A 31 3.43 6.59 -0.28
CA SER A 31 2.88 7.47 0.77
C SER A 31 1.72 8.28 0.21
N VAL A 32 0.58 8.23 0.89
CA VAL A 32 -0.65 8.96 0.54
C VAL A 32 -0.78 10.13 1.51
N LEU A 33 -0.51 11.33 1.00
CA LEU A 33 -0.66 12.59 1.76
C LEU A 33 -2.08 13.13 1.58
N ALA A 34 -2.90 13.04 2.63
CA ALA A 34 -4.31 13.41 2.55
C ALA A 34 -4.56 14.85 3.00
N THR A 35 -5.38 15.56 2.22
CA THR A 35 -5.77 16.96 2.44
C THR A 35 -7.29 17.16 2.65
N GLY A 36 -8.09 16.10 2.41
CA GLY A 36 -9.55 16.12 2.55
C GLY A 36 -10.28 16.04 1.20
N GLY A 37 -11.14 17.01 0.91
CA GLY A 37 -11.97 17.04 -0.30
C GLY A 37 -13.13 16.04 -0.31
N THR A 38 -13.76 15.88 -1.47
CA THR A 38 -14.96 15.03 -1.64
C THR A 38 -14.66 13.53 -1.47
N ILE A 39 -13.45 13.07 -1.80
CA ILE A 39 -13.04 11.66 -1.63
C ILE A 39 -13.06 11.22 -0.16
N ALA A 40 -12.74 12.14 0.74
CA ALA A 40 -12.87 11.98 2.19
C ALA A 40 -14.26 12.39 2.69
N GLY A 41 -15.20 12.73 1.81
CA GLY A 41 -16.52 13.21 2.16
C GLY A 41 -17.49 12.11 2.59
N SER A 42 -18.65 12.52 3.09
CA SER A 42 -19.76 11.61 3.39
C SER A 42 -21.09 12.30 3.09
N GLY A 43 -21.99 11.58 2.43
CA GLY A 43 -23.37 11.98 2.18
C GLY A 43 -24.35 11.14 3.03
N ALA A 44 -25.53 11.67 3.28
CA ALA A 44 -26.57 10.97 4.04
C ALA A 44 -27.23 9.81 3.26
N SER A 45 -27.17 9.85 1.92
CA SER A 45 -27.69 8.83 1.02
C SER A 45 -26.75 8.65 -0.16
N ALA A 46 -26.65 7.43 -0.68
CA ALA A 46 -25.88 7.11 -1.88
C ALA A 46 -26.46 7.75 -3.15
N THR A 47 -27.75 8.11 -3.16
CA THR A 47 -28.42 8.77 -4.29
C THR A 47 -28.60 10.27 -4.09
N GLY A 48 -28.21 10.80 -2.94
CA GLY A 48 -28.33 12.23 -2.62
C GLY A 48 -27.18 13.04 -3.20
N SER A 49 -27.45 14.29 -3.61
CA SER A 49 -26.42 15.23 -4.08
C SER A 49 -25.71 15.97 -2.95
N ALA A 50 -26.31 16.02 -1.76
CA ALA A 50 -25.73 16.68 -0.60
C ALA A 50 -24.66 15.79 0.07
N TYR A 51 -23.48 16.36 0.29
CA TYR A 51 -22.39 15.72 1.02
C TYR A 51 -21.63 16.76 1.84
N LYS A 52 -20.92 16.28 2.87
CA LYS A 52 -19.93 17.06 3.59
C LYS A 52 -18.54 16.57 3.17
N ALA A 53 -17.72 17.45 2.62
CA ALA A 53 -16.33 17.15 2.28
C ALA A 53 -15.48 16.94 3.54
N ALA A 54 -14.34 16.24 3.40
CA ALA A 54 -13.30 16.17 4.43
C ALA A 54 -13.80 15.67 5.80
N VAL A 55 -14.58 14.59 5.82
CA VAL A 55 -15.14 13.98 7.04
C VAL A 55 -14.32 12.77 7.49
N SER A 56 -13.87 11.96 6.53
CA SER A 56 -13.19 10.69 6.77
C SER A 56 -11.67 10.88 6.79
N PRO A 57 -10.95 10.33 7.78
CA PRO A 57 -9.49 10.36 7.81
C PRO A 57 -8.89 9.44 6.74
N VAL A 58 -7.62 9.65 6.41
CA VAL A 58 -6.89 8.93 5.35
C VAL A 58 -6.93 7.42 5.52
N GLU A 59 -6.84 6.91 6.75
CA GLU A 59 -6.87 5.47 7.04
C GLU A 59 -8.20 4.85 6.61
N LYS A 60 -9.31 5.58 6.78
CA LYS A 60 -10.64 5.11 6.37
C LYS A 60 -10.77 5.09 4.84
N VAL A 61 -10.17 6.06 4.15
CA VAL A 61 -10.16 6.11 2.68
C VAL A 61 -9.33 4.96 2.12
N ILE A 62 -8.14 4.69 2.68
CA ILE A 62 -7.28 3.57 2.27
C ILE A 62 -7.97 2.24 2.54
N ALA A 63 -8.59 2.07 3.72
CA ALA A 63 -9.31 0.85 4.08
C ALA A 63 -10.52 0.55 3.19
N ALA A 64 -11.07 1.55 2.50
CA ALA A 64 -12.15 1.35 1.53
C ALA A 64 -11.70 0.67 0.23
N VAL A 65 -10.39 0.59 -0.03
CA VAL A 65 -9.80 -0.02 -1.25
C VAL A 65 -8.71 -1.02 -0.87
N PRO A 66 -9.06 -2.19 -0.30
CA PRO A 66 -8.09 -3.18 0.16
C PRO A 66 -7.18 -3.73 -0.96
N GLU A 67 -7.60 -3.62 -2.21
CA GLU A 67 -6.88 -4.08 -3.40
C GLU A 67 -5.54 -3.35 -3.60
N LEU A 68 -5.36 -2.16 -3.03
CA LEU A 68 -4.09 -1.42 -3.09
C LEU A 68 -2.92 -2.23 -2.51
N ASN A 69 -3.18 -3.07 -1.50
CA ASN A 69 -2.15 -3.90 -0.87
C ASN A 69 -1.60 -5.01 -1.79
N GLN A 70 -2.26 -5.29 -2.90
CA GLN A 70 -1.78 -6.27 -3.89
C GLN A 70 -0.69 -5.69 -4.79
N ILE A 71 -0.60 -4.36 -4.90
CA ILE A 71 0.27 -3.67 -5.84
C ILE A 71 1.30 -2.75 -5.17
N ALA A 72 1.10 -2.38 -3.90
CA ALA A 72 2.00 -1.51 -3.15
C ALA A 72 1.84 -1.67 -1.63
N LYS A 73 2.89 -1.34 -0.88
CA LYS A 73 2.81 -1.08 0.56
C LYS A 73 2.32 0.37 0.73
N ILE A 74 1.11 0.58 1.24
CA ILE A 74 0.52 1.92 1.38
C ILE A 74 0.75 2.47 2.79
N ARG A 75 1.22 3.72 2.88
CA ARG A 75 1.31 4.49 4.12
C ARG A 75 0.45 5.74 4.01
N GLY A 76 -0.55 5.90 4.88
CA GLY A 76 -1.33 7.14 4.97
C GLY A 76 -0.64 8.16 5.86
N GLU A 77 -0.71 9.44 5.47
CA GLU A 77 -0.32 10.58 6.29
C GLU A 77 -1.37 11.69 6.10
N GLN A 78 -1.94 12.15 7.21
CA GLN A 78 -2.94 13.23 7.18
C GLN A 78 -2.23 14.58 7.33
N ILE A 79 -2.30 15.43 6.30
CA ILE A 79 -1.70 16.77 6.30
C ILE A 79 -2.72 17.82 6.76
N CYS A 80 -3.91 17.78 6.17
CA CYS A 80 -5.05 18.60 6.57
C CYS A 80 -6.34 17.87 6.21
N ASN A 81 -7.49 18.36 6.67
CA ASN A 81 -8.77 17.74 6.35
C ASN A 81 -9.82 18.82 6.10
N ILE A 82 -9.75 19.45 4.93
CA ILE A 82 -10.60 20.58 4.54
C ILE A 82 -11.19 20.39 3.13
N SER A 83 -12.20 21.19 2.79
CA SER A 83 -12.62 21.33 1.39
C SER A 83 -11.47 21.94 0.59
N SER A 84 -11.25 21.48 -0.64
CA SER A 84 -10.24 22.09 -1.52
C SER A 84 -10.54 23.57 -1.81
N GLN A 85 -11.81 23.97 -1.69
CA GLN A 85 -12.26 25.36 -1.82
C GLN A 85 -11.72 26.26 -0.68
N ASP A 86 -11.40 25.66 0.47
CA ASP A 86 -10.93 26.37 1.65
C ASP A 86 -9.39 26.35 1.76
N MET A 87 -8.69 25.84 0.74
CA MET A 87 -7.23 25.76 0.72
C MET A 87 -6.60 27.15 0.70
N LYS A 88 -5.59 27.38 1.54
CA LYS A 88 -4.88 28.65 1.62
C LYS A 88 -3.38 28.43 1.57
N ILE A 89 -2.68 29.39 0.97
CA ILE A 89 -1.25 29.55 1.16
C ILE A 89 -1.10 30.26 2.50
N GLU A 90 -0.51 29.58 3.48
CA GLU A 90 -0.08 30.23 4.72
C GLU A 90 1.04 31.24 4.43
#